data_AF-A0A0N4YZW4-F1
#
_entry.id   AF-A0A0N4YZW4-F1
#
_cell.length_a   1.000
_cell.length_b   1.000
_cell.length_c   1.000
_cell.angle_alpha   90.00
_cell.angle_beta   90.00
_cell.angle_gamma   90.00
#
_symmetry.space_group_name_H-M   'P 1'
#
loop_
_entity.id
_entity.type
_entity.pdbx_description
1 polymer ?
#
loop_
_entity_poly.entity_id
_entity_poly.type
_entity_poly.pdbx_seq_one_letter_code
_entity_poly.pdbx_strand_id
1 'polypeptide(L)' 'MLCGTSANENAIKTAFIWYMTKRRGGNPPDQKALESAMTQNQPGTPRLSVLGFEVSTH' A
#
# COMPACT_ATOMS: atom_id res chain seq x y z
N MET A 1 16.04 -6.91 -1.81
CA MET A 1 17.03 -7.16 -2.88
C MET A 1 17.10 -5.87 -3.70
N LEU A 2 18.27 -5.25 -3.87
CA LEU A 2 18.40 -3.89 -4.44
C LEU A 2 18.35 -3.92 -5.98
N CYS A 3 17.15 -3.96 -6.57
CA CYS A 3 16.92 -3.90 -8.03
C CYS A 3 15.80 -2.92 -8.41
N GLY A 4 15.65 -2.60 -9.71
CA GLY A 4 14.61 -1.70 -10.22
C GLY A 4 13.19 -2.12 -9.81
N THR A 5 12.88 -3.40 -9.92
CA THR A 5 11.58 -3.96 -9.48
C THR A 5 11.34 -3.72 -7.99
N SER A 6 12.35 -3.97 -7.14
CA SER A 6 12.22 -3.71 -5.70
C SER A 6 12.03 -2.22 -5.37
N ALA A 7 12.60 -1.33 -6.19
CA ALA A 7 12.41 0.10 -6.04
C ALA A 7 10.96 0.48 -6.37
N ASN A 8 10.41 -0.06 -7.46
CA ASN A 8 9.01 0.13 -7.84
C ASN A 8 8.04 -0.45 -6.79
N GLU A 9 8.28 -1.67 -6.30
CA GLU A 9 7.48 -2.27 -5.23
C GLU A 9 7.48 -1.44 -3.94
N ASN A 10 8.64 -0.92 -3.54
CA ASN A 10 8.75 -0.06 -2.35
C ASN A 10 8.10 1.30 -2.56
N ALA A 11 8.19 1.88 -3.76
CA ALA A 11 7.49 3.12 -4.11
C ALA A 11 5.97 2.94 -4.04
N ILE A 12 5.44 1.86 -4.61
CA ILE A 12 4.01 1.53 -4.56
C ILE A 12 3.55 1.31 -3.11
N LYS A 13 4.29 0.52 -2.32
CA LYS A 13 4.01 0.33 -0.88
C LYS A 13 3.98 1.66 -0.13
N THR A 14 4.96 2.53 -0.37
CA THR A 14 5.03 3.85 0.25
C THR A 14 3.84 4.73 -0.12
N ALA A 15 3.45 4.74 -1.40
CA ALA A 15 2.28 5.47 -1.88
C ALA A 15 0.98 4.97 -1.22
N PHE A 16 0.80 3.66 -1.09
CA PHE A 16 -0.35 3.07 -0.40
C PHE A 16 -0.40 3.41 1.08
N ILE A 17 0.74 3.34 1.77
CA ILE A 17 0.86 3.75 3.18
C ILE A 17 0.47 5.22 3.33
N TRP A 18 1.02 6.10 2.50
CA TRP A 18 0.71 7.54 2.52
C TRP A 18 -0.78 7.80 2.27
N TYR A 19 -1.36 7.20 1.23
CA TYR A 19 -2.76 7.36 0.88
C TYR A 19 -3.69 6.93 2.03
N MET A 20 -3.40 5.80 2.67
CA MET A 20 -4.18 5.32 3.81
C MET A 20 -3.99 6.18 5.06
N THR A 21 -2.79 6.71 5.31
CA THR A 21 -2.54 7.69 6.38
C THR A 21 -3.36 8.96 6.16
N LYS A 22 -3.44 9.46 4.92
CA LYS A 22 -4.28 10.61 4.58
C LYS A 22 -5.78 10.31 4.82
N ARG A 23 -6.26 9.12 4.46
CA ARG A 23 -7.65 8.69 4.71
C ARG A 23 -8.00 8.56 6.20
N ARG A 24 -7.02 8.24 7.05
CA ARG A 24 -7.18 8.22 8.51
C ARG A 24 -7.03 9.59 9.17
N GLY A 25 -6.86 10.67 8.40
CA GLY A 25 -6.64 12.01 8.94
C GLY A 25 -5.28 12.17 9.63
N GLY A 26 -4.27 11.38 9.25
CA GLY A 26 -2.95 11.37 9.89
C GLY A 26 -2.84 10.44 11.10
N ASN A 27 -3.94 9.83 11.53
CA ASN A 27 -3.93 8.92 12.68
C ASN A 27 -3.27 7.56 12.34
N PRO A 28 -2.70 6.88 13.36
CA PRO A 28 -2.21 5.52 13.21
C PRO A 28 -3.34 4.54 12.84
N PRO A 29 -3.02 3.35 12.31
CA PRO A 29 -4.00 2.28 12.13
C PRO A 29 -4.65 1.89 13.47
N ASP A 30 -5.93 1.53 13.44
CA ASP A 30 -6.62 0.98 14.60
C ASP A 30 -6.28 -0.51 14.80
N GLN A 31 -6.64 -1.05 15.95
CA GLN A 31 -6.36 -2.44 16.30
C GLN A 31 -6.97 -3.42 15.28
N LYS A 32 -8.18 -3.14 14.79
CA LYS A 32 -8.85 -3.95 13.77
C LYS A 32 -8.07 -3.98 12.44
N ALA A 33 -7.51 -2.85 12.00
CA ALA A 33 -6.67 -2.81 10.82
C ALA A 33 -5.36 -3.60 11.02
N LEU A 34 -4.76 -3.53 12.20
CA LEU A 34 -3.54 -4.31 12.51
C LEU A 34 -3.82 -5.81 12.49
N GLU A 35 -4.89 -6.27 13.13
CA GLU A 35 -5.26 -7.69 13.20
C GLU A 35 -5.67 -8.25 11.82
N SER A 36 -6.48 -7.49 11.07
CA SER A 36 -6.94 -7.93 9.74
C SER A 36 -5.80 -7.96 8.70
N ALA A 37 -4.78 -7.08 8.83
CA ALA A 37 -3.63 -7.09 7.92
C ALA A 37 -2.84 -8.41 7.98
N MET A 38 -2.73 -9.03 9.16
CA MET A 38 -2.01 -10.30 9.36
C MET A 38 -2.70 -11.49 8.68
N THR A 39 -3.99 -11.38 8.40
CA THR A 39 -4.79 -12.40 7.71
C THR A 39 -5.18 -11.99 6.29
N GLN A 40 -4.52 -10.96 5.75
CA GLN A 40 -4.76 -10.43 4.39
C GLN A 40 -6.20 -9.93 4.16
N ASN A 41 -6.87 -9.51 5.24
CA ASN A 41 -8.25 -9.08 5.24
C ASN A 41 -8.38 -7.55 5.34
N GLN A 42 -9.53 -7.02 4.91
CA GLN A 42 -9.89 -5.63 5.15
C GLN A 42 -10.28 -5.41 6.62
N PRO A 43 -10.04 -4.22 7.20
CA PRO A 43 -9.48 -3.02 6.57
C PRO A 43 -7.94 -2.98 6.47
N GLY A 44 -7.22 -3.93 7.06
CA GLY A 44 -5.74 -3.94 7.14
C GLY A 44 -5.02 -4.13 5.81
N THR A 45 -5.60 -4.90 4.89
CA THR A 45 -5.13 -5.06 3.51
C THR A 45 -6.11 -4.37 2.54
N PRO A 46 -5.92 -3.07 2.27
CA PRO A 46 -6.85 -2.29 1.46
C PRO A 46 -6.76 -2.66 -0.03
N ARG A 47 -7.90 -2.63 -0.73
CA ARG A 47 -7.98 -2.84 -2.18
C ARG A 47 -7.71 -1.53 -2.93
N LEU A 48 -6.43 -1.21 -3.08
CA LEU A 48 -5.96 -0.07 -3.86
C LEU A 48 -5.46 -0.53 -5.23
N SER A 49 -5.30 0.43 -6.14
CA SER A 49 -4.78 0.18 -7.49
C SER A 49 -3.75 1.24 -7.83
N VAL A 50 -2.78 0.86 -8.66
CA VAL A 50 -1.85 1.78 -9.32
C VAL A 50 -2.25 1.83 -10.79
N LEU A 51 -2.46 3.03 -11.31
CA LEU A 51 -2.73 3.22 -12.73
C LEU A 51 -1.40 3.12 -13.50
N GLY A 52 -1.33 2.18 -14.43
CA GLY A 52 -0.24 2.04 -15.40
C GLY A 52 -0.67 2.47 -16.80
N PHE A 53 0.29 2.63 -17.70
CA PHE A 53 0.05 2.97 -19.10
C PHE A 53 0.42 1.79 -20.00
N GLU A 54 -0.23 1.67 -21.16
CA GLU A 54 -0.12 0.52 -22.07
C GLU A 54 1.33 0.16 -22.46
N VAL A 55 2.20 1.16 -22.64
CA VAL A 55 3.60 0.97 -23.06
C VAL A 55 4.61 1.04 -21.90
N SER A 56 4.14 1.13 -20.65
CA SER A 56 5.02 1.25 -19.48
C SER A 56 5.62 -0.08 -19.06
N THR A 57 6.90 -0.07 -18.65
CA THR A 57 7.62 -1.23 -18.08
C THR A 57 8.07 -0.90 -16.65
N HIS A 58 7.75 -1.76 -15.69
CA HIS A 58 8.05 -1.60 -14.27
C HIS A 58 8.94 -2.73 -13.73
#